data_AF-A0A812WLN7-F1
#
_entry.id   AF-A0A812WLN7-F1
#
_cell.length_a   1.000
_cell.length_b   1.000
_cell.length_c   1.000
_cell.angle_alpha   90.00
_cell.angle_beta   90.00
_cell.angle_gamma   90.00
#
_symmetry.space_group_name_H-M   'P 1'
#
loop_
_entity.id
_entity.type
_entity.pdbx_description
1 polymer ?
#
loop_
_entity_poly.entity_id
_entity_poly.type
_entity_poly.pdbx_seq_one_letter_code
_entity_poly.pdbx_strand_id
1 'polypeptide(L)'
;MYGGHITDPWDRRVNNTYLAVLVTPELLAGGNLAPGFKSPDASKLEYSHYVKYIEERFPLEVPQMFGLHPNAEIGFLTNQGISIFKTIQ
;
A
#
# COMPACT_ATOMS: atom_id res chain seq x y z
N MET A 1 14.82 7.17 9.52
CA MET A 1 14.79 7.87 8.23
C MET A 1 13.38 8.39 7.87
N TYR A 2 12.28 7.66 8.11
CA TYR A 2 10.92 8.12 7.73
C TYR A 2 10.16 8.98 8.76
N GLY A 3 10.59 9.00 10.04
CA GLY A 3 9.84 9.70 11.11
C GLY A 3 10.21 11.16 11.38
N GLY A 4 11.17 11.75 10.65
CA GLY A 4 11.73 13.07 10.97
C GLY A 4 10.76 14.24 10.79
N HIS A 5 9.80 14.10 9.86
CA HIS A 5 8.73 15.08 9.62
C HIS A 5 7.42 14.72 10.30
N ILE A 6 7.35 13.57 10.98
CA ILE A 6 6.16 13.14 11.69
C ILE A 6 6.17 13.84 13.05
N THR A 7 5.21 14.73 13.28
CA THR A 7 5.04 15.44 14.56
C THR A 7 4.09 14.69 15.48
N ASP A 8 3.04 14.07 14.94
CA ASP A 8 2.04 13.32 15.70
C ASP A 8 2.55 11.94 16.18
N PRO A 9 2.42 11.60 17.48
CA PRO A 9 2.86 10.31 18.01
C PRO A 9 2.12 9.09 17.45
N TRP A 10 0.84 9.23 17.07
CA TRP A 10 0.05 8.15 16.49
C TRP A 10 0.48 7.85 15.06
N ASP A 11 0.74 8.88 14.26
CA ASP A 11 1.33 8.73 12.93
C ASP A 11 2.70 8.06 13.00
N ARG A 12 3.49 8.39 14.03
CA ARG A 12 4.80 7.74 14.25
C ARG A 12 4.64 6.26 14.58
N ARG A 13 3.64 5.91 15.37
CA ARG A 13 3.30 4.51 15.68
C ARG A 13 2.92 3.76 14.42
N VAL A 14 2.05 4.33 13.58
CA VAL A 14 1.63 3.73 12.31
C VAL A 14 2.84 3.52 11.39
N ASN A 15 3.67 4.54 11.20
CA ASN A 15 4.89 4.43 10.39
C ASN A 15 5.83 3.32 10.90
N ASN A 16 6.02 3.22 12.21
CA ASN A 16 6.85 2.16 12.79
C ASN A 16 6.27 0.77 12.54
N THR A 17 4.94 0.61 12.61
CA THR A 17 4.27 -0.65 12.28
C THR A 17 4.45 -1.01 10.81
N TYR A 18 4.31 -0.04 9.89
CA TYR A 18 4.58 -0.26 8.47
C TYR A 18 6.01 -0.76 8.23
N LEU A 19 7.00 -0.13 8.83
CA LEU A 19 8.40 -0.55 8.70
C LEU A 19 8.63 -1.95 9.27
N ALA A 20 8.04 -2.28 10.41
CA ALA A 20 8.19 -3.59 11.04
C ALA A 20 7.59 -4.74 10.21
N VAL A 21 6.55 -4.46 9.41
CA VAL A 21 5.88 -5.48 8.58
C VAL A 21 6.52 -5.57 7.19
N LEU A 22 6.82 -4.43 6.55
CA LEU A 22 7.32 -4.39 5.18
C LEU A 22 8.84 -4.63 5.09
N VAL A 23 9.61 -4.22 6.10
CA VAL A 23 11.08 -4.35 6.08
C VAL A 23 11.46 -5.61 6.85
N THR A 24 11.08 -6.76 6.30
CA THR A 24 11.39 -8.08 6.87
C THR A 24 12.18 -8.93 5.86
N PRO A 25 13.09 -9.80 6.33
CA PRO A 25 13.82 -10.71 5.44
C PRO A 25 12.91 -11.66 4.66
N GLU A 26 11.77 -12.03 5.25
CA GLU A 26 10.77 -12.92 4.65
C GLU A 26 10.19 -12.33 3.37
N LEU A 27 9.96 -11.01 3.34
CA LEU A 27 9.47 -10.32 2.16
C LEU A 27 10.52 -10.29 1.04
N LEU A 28 11.80 -10.21 1.38
CA LEU A 28 12.91 -10.30 0.42
C LEU A 28 13.10 -11.71 -0.15
N ALA A 29 12.63 -12.74 0.59
CA ALA A 29 12.69 -14.14 0.19
C ALA A 29 11.43 -14.63 -0.54
N GLY A 30 10.62 -13.73 -1.09
CA GLY A 30 9.41 -14.07 -1.85
C GLY A 30 8.14 -14.22 -1.03
N GLY A 31 8.09 -13.62 0.16
CA GLY A 31 6.88 -13.49 0.97
C GLY A 31 5.75 -12.73 0.26
N ASN A 32 4.55 -12.78 0.84
CA ASN A 32 3.40 -12.02 0.31
C ASN A 32 3.50 -10.55 0.73
N LEU A 33 3.62 -9.64 -0.24
CA LEU A 33 3.57 -8.19 0.00
C LEU A 33 2.14 -7.74 0.28
N ALA A 34 1.19 -8.32 -0.45
CA ALA A 34 -0.24 -8.11 -0.24
C ALA A 34 -0.98 -9.44 -0.42
N PRO A 35 -2.25 -9.55 0.00
CA PRO A 35 -3.05 -10.75 -0.22
C PRO A 35 -3.05 -11.14 -1.70
N GLY A 36 -2.50 -12.32 -2.02
CA GLY A 36 -2.40 -12.81 -3.39
C GLY A 36 -1.28 -12.19 -4.24
N PHE A 37 -0.48 -11.27 -3.71
CA PHE A 37 0.64 -10.64 -4.43
C PHE A 37 1.97 -10.94 -3.75
N LYS A 38 2.78 -11.78 -4.38
CA LYS A 38 4.11 -12.15 -3.89
C LYS A 38 5.14 -11.09 -4.25
N SER A 39 6.03 -10.82 -3.30
CA SER A 39 7.21 -10.01 -3.50
C SER A 39 8.14 -10.68 -4.52
N PRO A 40 8.60 -9.98 -5.56
CA PRO A 40 9.53 -10.55 -6.53
C PRO A 40 10.94 -10.75 -5.95
N ASP A 41 11.63 -11.78 -6.43
CA ASP A 41 13.00 -12.10 -6.00
C ASP A 41 14.01 -11.05 -6.49
N ALA A 42 14.54 -10.28 -5.54
CA ALA A 42 15.49 -9.19 -5.79
C ALA A 42 16.83 -9.67 -6.34
N SER A 43 17.17 -10.95 -6.22
CA SER A 43 18.41 -11.50 -6.79
C SER A 43 18.29 -11.82 -8.28
N LYS A 44 17.08 -11.86 -8.84
CA LYS A 44 16.79 -12.34 -10.20
C LYS A 44 16.20 -11.29 -11.12
N LEU A 45 15.58 -10.26 -10.57
CA LEU A 45 14.81 -9.29 -11.34
C LEU A 45 15.51 -7.94 -11.37
N GLU A 46 15.76 -7.46 -12.59
CA GLU A 46 16.13 -6.06 -12.80
C GLU A 46 14.90 -5.15 -12.64
N TYR A 47 15.15 -3.86 -12.43
CA TYR A 47 14.12 -2.84 -12.24
C TYR A 47 13.01 -2.87 -13.31
N SER A 48 13.37 -3.05 -14.59
CA SER A 48 12.41 -3.13 -15.69
C SER A 48 11.43 -4.30 -15.55
N HIS A 49 11.88 -5.42 -15.00
CA HIS A 49 11.06 -6.59 -14.76
C HIS A 49 10.16 -6.42 -13.53
N TYR A 50 10.59 -5.65 -12.52
CA TYR A 50 9.72 -5.25 -11.41
C TYR A 50 8.51 -4.44 -11.89
N VAL A 51 8.75 -3.44 -12.74
CA VAL A 51 7.68 -2.60 -13.30
C VAL A 51 6.66 -3.46 -14.04
N LYS A 52 7.12 -4.32 -14.96
CA LYS A 52 6.25 -5.23 -15.70
C LYS A 52 5.46 -6.18 -14.79
N TYR A 53 6.11 -6.74 -13.77
CA TYR A 53 5.45 -7.63 -12.84
C TYR A 53 4.34 -6.94 -12.05
N ILE A 54 4.56 -5.69 -11.62
CA ILE A 54 3.53 -4.89 -10.95
C ILE A 54 2.37 -4.62 -11.92
N GLU A 55 2.65 -4.14 -13.13
CA GLU A 55 1.61 -3.83 -14.12
C GLU A 55 0.75 -5.04 -14.51
N GLU A 56 1.35 -6.23 -14.63
CA GLU A 56 0.65 -7.44 -15.08
C GLU A 56 -0.03 -8.22 -13.96
N ARG A 57 0.48 -8.16 -12.73
CA ARG A 57 0.10 -9.08 -11.64
C ARG A 57 -0.48 -8.39 -10.42
N PHE A 58 -0.33 -7.08 -10.28
CA PHE A 58 -0.84 -6.39 -9.10
C PHE A 58 -2.38 -6.40 -9.10
N PRO A 59 -3.02 -6.85 -8.00
CA PRO A 59 -4.47 -6.85 -7.93
C PRO A 59 -5.02 -5.43 -7.80
N LEU A 60 -6.34 -5.28 -7.97
CA LEU A 60 -7.02 -4.04 -7.65
C LEU A 60 -6.75 -3.64 -6.20
N GLU A 61 -6.39 -2.39 -6.00
CA GLU A 61 -6.10 -1.83 -4.68
C GLU A 61 -7.36 -1.82 -3.81
N VAL A 62 -7.25 -2.41 -2.62
CA VAL A 62 -8.30 -2.41 -1.61
C VAL A 62 -7.75 -1.91 -0.27
N PRO A 63 -8.57 -1.32 0.62
CA PRO A 63 -8.09 -0.73 1.87
C PRO A 63 -7.24 -1.67 2.73
N GLN A 64 -7.56 -2.97 2.72
CA GLN A 64 -6.84 -3.97 3.50
C GLN A 64 -5.37 -4.12 3.10
N MET A 65 -5.01 -3.83 1.84
CA MET A 65 -3.62 -3.85 1.37
C MET A 65 -2.76 -2.79 2.08
N PHE A 66 -3.41 -1.72 2.57
CA PHE A 66 -2.81 -0.64 3.33
C PHE A 66 -3.08 -0.78 4.85
N GLY A 67 -3.49 -1.97 5.30
CA GLY A 67 -3.82 -2.21 6.71
C GLY A 67 -5.05 -1.45 7.21
N LEU A 68 -5.89 -0.94 6.31
CA LEU A 68 -7.13 -0.22 6.64
C LEU A 68 -8.33 -1.17 6.69
N HIS A 69 -9.35 -0.76 7.45
CA HIS A 69 -10.63 -1.46 7.49
C HIS A 69 -11.37 -1.30 6.14
N PRO A 70 -12.10 -2.32 5.63
CA PRO A 70 -12.84 -2.24 4.35
C PRO A 70 -13.77 -1.02 4.25
N ASN A 71 -14.38 -0.61 5.36
CA ASN A 71 -15.26 0.58 5.41
C ASN A 71 -14.57 1.90 5.01
N ALA A 72 -13.23 1.97 4.97
CA ALA A 72 -12.51 3.15 4.50
C ALA A 72 -12.86 3.50 3.04
N GLU A 73 -13.17 2.49 2.22
CA GLU A 73 -13.55 2.67 0.82
C GLU A 73 -14.91 3.36 0.67
N ILE A 74 -15.88 3.03 1.55
CA ILE A 74 -17.23 3.60 1.51
C ILE A 74 -17.18 5.12 1.70
N GLY A 75 -16.42 5.58 2.70
CA GLY A 75 -16.28 7.02 2.97
C GLY A 75 -15.59 7.75 1.82
N PHE A 76 -14.55 7.14 1.24
CA PHE A 76 -13.85 7.68 0.09
C PHE A 76 -14.77 7.82 -1.14
N LEU A 77 -15.48 6.76 -1.52
CA LEU A 77 -16.38 6.76 -2.67
C LEU A 77 -17.56 7.73 -2.48
N THR A 78 -18.10 7.82 -1.26
CA THR A 78 -19.17 8.77 -0.93
C THR A 78 -18.71 10.22 -1.13
N ASN A 79 -17.53 10.56 -0.61
CA ASN A 79 -16.97 11.91 -0.76
C ASN A 79 -16.65 12.23 -2.23
N GLN A 80 -16.15 11.26 -2.98
CA GLN A 80 -15.91 11.41 -4.42
C GLN A 80 -17.21 11.72 -5.16
N GLY A 81 -18.30 10.98 -4.88
CA GLY A 81 -19.62 11.24 -5.44
C GLY A 81 -20.13 12.65 -5.12
N ILE A 82 -20.01 13.09 -3.86
CA ILE A 82 -20.37 14.46 -3.46
C ILE A 82 -19.56 15.50 -4.23
N SER A 83 -18.25 15.25 -4.43
CA SER A 83 -17.39 16.14 -5.21
C SER A 83 -17.85 16.25 -6.67
N ILE A 84 -18.20 15.12 -7.30
CA ILE A 84 -18.70 15.10 -8.68
C ILE A 84 -19.98 15.95 -8.80
N PHE A 85 -20.94 15.78 -7.90
CA PHE A 85 -22.17 16.57 -7.90
C PHE A 85 -21.90 18.07 -7.72
N LYS A 86 -20.96 18.43 -6.83
CA LYS A 86 -20.55 19.84 -6.64
C LYS A 86 -19.87 20.45 -7.85
N THR A 87 -19.16 19.66 -8.66
CA THR A 87 -18.45 20.16 -9.85
C THR A 87 -19.38 20.39 -11.05
N ILE A 88 -20.47 19.63 -11.15
CA ILE A 88 -21.40 19.70 -12.29
C ILE A 88 -22.51 20.76 -12.05
N GLN A 89 -22.74 21.14 -10.80
CA GLN A 89 -23.72 22.17 -10.40
C GLN A 89 -23.21 23.59 -10.68
#